data_AF-A0A4P8IJM5-F1
#
_entry.id   AF-A0A4P8IJM5-F1
#
_cell.length_a   1.000
_cell.length_b   1.000
_cell.length_c   1.000
_cell.angle_alpha   90.00
_cell.angle_beta   90.00
_cell.angle_gamma   90.00
#
_symmetry.space_group_name_H-M   'P 1'
#
loop_
_entity.id
_entity.type
_entity.pdbx_description
1 polymer ?
#
loop_
_entity_poly.entity_id
_entity_poly.type
_entity_poly.pdbx_seq_one_letter_code
_entity_poly.pdbx_strand_id
1 'polypeptide(L)'
;MAKAARTPLTDAAIRAAEPHVKIWRLYDSLGLILEVHPSGGKYWRLKYRVAGREKRVSLGVFPDVNVNEARRRRNEAREMLAAGIDPSEMRRKERAGQGAGQERREVVMRFALDNDGALSLRLGKRCMNLTGAETAELRAFLDATRAVIPRG
;
A
#
# COMPACT_ATOMS: atom_id res chain seq x y z
N MET A 1 -33.50 -4.68 -19.71
CA MET A 1 -32.34 -4.92 -18.82
C MET A 1 -32.44 -3.98 -17.63
N ALA A 2 -33.04 -4.41 -16.52
CA ALA A 2 -33.28 -3.54 -15.35
C ALA A 2 -31.95 -3.15 -14.69
N LYS A 3 -31.68 -1.85 -14.63
CA LYS A 3 -30.48 -1.30 -13.97
C LYS A 3 -30.75 -1.32 -12.47
N ALA A 4 -30.24 -2.33 -11.77
CA ALA A 4 -30.37 -2.47 -10.32
C ALA A 4 -30.04 -1.13 -9.63
N ALA A 5 -30.98 -0.64 -8.81
CA ALA A 5 -30.78 0.54 -7.99
C ALA A 5 -29.56 0.30 -7.10
N ARG A 6 -28.46 1.00 -7.37
CA ARG A 6 -27.23 0.91 -6.59
C ARG A 6 -27.48 1.65 -5.29
N THR A 7 -27.73 0.92 -4.21
CA THR A 7 -27.85 1.48 -2.87
C THR A 7 -26.56 2.26 -2.54
N PRO A 8 -26.65 3.53 -2.13
CA PRO A 8 -25.50 4.31 -1.70
C PRO A 8 -24.77 3.58 -0.57
N LEU A 9 -23.42 3.58 -0.61
CA LEU A 9 -22.65 2.97 0.46
C LEU A 9 -22.87 3.74 1.77
N THR A 10 -23.06 2.98 2.84
CA THR A 10 -23.13 3.48 4.22
C THR A 10 -21.88 3.05 4.97
N ASP A 11 -21.47 3.82 5.97
CA ASP A 11 -20.29 3.50 6.78
C ASP A 11 -20.41 2.11 7.45
N ALA A 12 -21.62 1.72 7.86
CA ALA A 12 -21.88 0.38 8.39
C ALA A 12 -21.59 -0.73 7.36
N ALA A 13 -22.08 -0.58 6.13
CA ALA A 13 -21.83 -1.53 5.05
C ALA A 13 -20.34 -1.61 4.67
N ILE A 14 -19.63 -0.48 4.73
CA ILE A 14 -18.19 -0.41 4.45
C ILE A 14 -17.38 -1.10 5.55
N ARG A 15 -17.75 -0.93 6.82
CA ARG A 15 -17.09 -1.60 7.95
C ARG A 15 -17.30 -3.11 7.87
N ALA A 16 -18.53 -3.55 7.60
CA ALA A 16 -18.90 -4.95 7.44
C ALA A 16 -18.29 -5.61 6.18
N ALA A 17 -17.72 -4.84 5.25
CA ALA A 17 -17.11 -5.40 4.06
C ALA A 17 -15.86 -6.23 4.38
N GLU A 18 -15.95 -7.54 4.17
CA GLU A 18 -14.88 -8.50 4.45
C GLU A 18 -13.89 -8.65 3.29
N PRO A 19 -12.59 -8.81 3.58
CA PRO A 19 -11.59 -9.15 2.58
C PRO A 19 -11.89 -10.48 1.92
N HIS A 20 -11.66 -10.57 0.60
CA HIS A 20 -11.77 -11.81 -0.16
C HIS A 20 -10.41 -12.18 -0.76
N VAL A 21 -10.30 -13.39 -1.33
CA VAL A 21 -9.08 -13.88 -2.00
C VAL A 21 -8.61 -12.94 -3.13
N LYS A 22 -9.54 -12.23 -3.77
CA LYS A 22 -9.27 -11.23 -4.81
C LYS A 22 -9.85 -9.88 -4.41
N ILE A 23 -9.23 -8.81 -4.94
CA ILE A 23 -9.76 -7.45 -4.81
C ILE A 23 -11.19 -7.42 -5.37
N TRP A 24 -12.13 -7.04 -4.51
CA TRP A 24 -13.53 -6.88 -4.89
C TRP A 24 -13.98 -5.44 -4.66
N ARG A 25 -15.06 -5.06 -5.34
CA ARG A 25 -15.47 -3.66 -5.50
C ARG A 25 -16.87 -3.45 -4.99
N LEU A 26 -16.99 -2.57 -4.01
CA LEU A 26 -18.24 -1.96 -3.62
C LEU A 26 -18.42 -0.67 -4.41
N TYR A 27 -19.58 -0.51 -5.02
CA TYR A 27 -19.84 0.63 -5.87
C TYR A 27 -20.78 1.60 -5.17
N ASP A 28 -20.40 2.88 -5.19
CA ASP A 28 -21.26 3.97 -4.79
C ASP A 28 -21.77 4.70 -6.05
N SER A 29 -21.92 6.02 -5.95
CA SER A 29 -22.52 6.88 -6.96
C SER A 29 -21.45 7.61 -7.77
N LEU A 30 -21.78 7.91 -9.04
CA LEU A 30 -20.96 8.76 -9.92
C LEU A 30 -19.53 8.24 -10.14
N GLY A 31 -19.36 6.92 -10.24
CA GLY A 31 -18.06 6.29 -10.50
C GLY A 31 -17.16 6.12 -9.27
N LEU A 32 -17.63 6.51 -8.08
CA LEU A 32 -16.97 6.21 -6.82
C LEU A 32 -17.10 4.72 -6.50
N ILE A 33 -15.97 4.10 -6.17
CA ILE A 33 -15.88 2.71 -5.77
C ILE A 33 -14.98 2.58 -4.53
N LEU A 34 -15.27 1.60 -3.70
CA LEU A 34 -14.38 1.12 -2.66
C LEU A 34 -13.78 -0.22 -3.11
N GLU A 35 -12.47 -0.28 -3.21
CA GLU A 35 -11.71 -1.51 -3.46
C GLU A 35 -11.29 -2.11 -2.12
N VAL A 36 -11.81 -3.30 -1.82
CA VAL A 36 -11.43 -4.07 -0.63
C VAL A 36 -10.35 -5.06 -1.05
N HIS A 37 -9.14 -4.88 -0.54
CA HIS A 37 -8.00 -5.75 -0.82
C HIS A 37 -8.01 -7.00 0.06
N PRO A 38 -7.40 -8.11 -0.40
CA PRO A 38 -7.21 -9.31 0.41
C PRO A 38 -6.43 -9.06 1.71
N SER A 39 -5.57 -8.03 1.74
CA SER A 39 -4.82 -7.61 2.93
C SER A 39 -5.65 -6.88 3.98
N GLY A 40 -6.95 -6.65 3.75
CA GLY A 40 -7.82 -5.87 4.64
C GLY A 40 -7.91 -4.38 4.32
N GLY A 41 -7.03 -3.87 3.47
CA GLY A 41 -7.03 -2.45 3.08
C GLY A 41 -8.27 -2.08 2.25
N LYS A 42 -8.90 -0.95 2.58
CA LYS A 42 -10.10 -0.43 1.91
C LYS A 42 -9.78 0.90 1.24
N TYR A 43 -9.81 0.94 -0.09
CA TYR A 43 -9.32 2.07 -0.88
C TYR A 43 -10.43 2.73 -1.68
N TRP A 44 -10.58 4.04 -1.51
CA TRP A 44 -11.50 4.82 -2.33
C TRP A 44 -10.88 5.09 -3.70
N ARG A 45 -11.60 4.77 -4.77
CA ARG A 45 -11.22 5.06 -6.15
C ARG A 45 -12.35 5.74 -6.88
N LEU A 46 -12.01 6.66 -7.77
CA LEU A 46 -12.93 7.20 -8.77
C LEU A 46 -12.56 6.64 -10.14
N LYS A 47 -13.51 5.98 -10.79
CA LYS A 47 -13.41 5.55 -12.18
C LYS A 47 -13.98 6.66 -13.07
N TYR A 48 -13.16 7.12 -14.02
CA TYR A 48 -13.51 8.23 -14.93
C TYR A 48 -12.95 7.98 -16.34
N ARG A 49 -13.36 8.81 -17.30
CA ARG A 49 -12.87 8.75 -18.69
C ARG A 49 -12.36 10.12 -19.12
N VAL A 50 -11.22 10.14 -19.78
CA VAL A 50 -10.63 11.34 -20.41
C VAL A 50 -10.09 10.92 -21.77
N ALA A 51 -10.42 11.69 -22.82
CA ALA A 51 -9.99 11.43 -24.20
C ALA A 51 -10.25 9.97 -24.64
N GLY A 52 -11.44 9.43 -24.33
CA GLY A 52 -11.84 8.06 -24.66
C GLY A 52 -11.17 6.95 -23.84
N ARG A 53 -10.20 7.26 -22.97
CA ARG A 53 -9.49 6.27 -22.14
C ARG A 53 -10.08 6.21 -20.74
N GLU A 54 -10.29 5.01 -20.24
CA GLU A 54 -10.70 4.77 -18.86
C GLU A 54 -9.50 4.93 -17.92
N LYS A 55 -9.66 5.77 -16.90
CA LYS A 55 -8.67 6.01 -15.86
C LYS A 55 -9.28 5.81 -14.48
N ARG A 56 -8.42 5.60 -13.48
CA ARG A 56 -8.80 5.47 -12.07
C ARG A 56 -7.89 6.33 -11.21
N VAL A 57 -8.48 7.04 -10.26
CA VAL A 57 -7.72 7.92 -9.33
C VAL A 57 -8.08 7.58 -7.88
N SER A 58 -7.10 7.68 -6.96
CA SER A 58 -7.22 7.18 -5.58
C SER A 58 -7.70 8.23 -4.57
N LEU A 59 -8.98 8.28 -4.22
CA LEU A 59 -9.54 9.33 -3.36
C LEU A 59 -9.16 9.25 -1.87
N GLY A 60 -8.58 8.14 -1.42
CA GLY A 60 -8.10 7.97 -0.05
C GLY A 60 -8.17 6.51 0.41
N VAL A 61 -7.93 6.30 1.70
CA VAL A 61 -8.01 4.99 2.36
C VAL A 61 -9.03 5.10 3.50
N PHE A 62 -9.88 4.10 3.66
CA PHE A 62 -10.76 3.98 4.81
C PHE A 62 -10.01 3.27 5.96
N PRO A 63 -10.12 3.70 7.23
CA PRO A 63 -11.11 4.65 7.78
C PRO A 63 -10.72 6.14 7.74
N ASP A 64 -9.47 6.49 7.38
CA ASP A 64 -8.99 7.88 7.38
C ASP A 64 -9.87 8.82 6.53
N VAL A 65 -10.43 8.28 5.45
CA VAL A 65 -11.42 8.92 4.59
C VAL A 65 -12.74 8.16 4.72
N ASN A 66 -13.75 8.78 5.34
CA ASN A 66 -15.11 8.24 5.41
C ASN A 66 -15.88 8.41 4.09
N VAL A 67 -17.09 7.86 4.00
CA VAL A 67 -17.87 7.90 2.75
C VAL A 67 -18.25 9.32 2.32
N ASN A 68 -18.53 10.22 3.27
CA ASN A 68 -18.92 11.60 2.98
C ASN A 68 -17.74 12.39 2.40
N GLU A 69 -16.57 12.24 3.01
CA GLU A 69 -15.32 12.84 2.53
C GLU A 69 -14.94 12.27 1.16
N ALA A 70 -15.10 10.96 0.95
CA ALA A 70 -14.89 10.34 -0.36
C ALA A 70 -15.83 10.92 -1.44
N ARG A 71 -17.09 11.20 -1.10
CA ARG A 71 -18.07 11.85 -1.98
C ARG A 71 -17.72 13.31 -2.27
N ARG A 72 -17.18 14.04 -1.29
CA ARG A 72 -16.67 15.41 -1.46
C ARG A 72 -15.50 15.44 -2.44
N ARG A 73 -14.45 14.66 -2.17
CA ARG A 73 -13.26 14.53 -3.04
C ARG A 73 -13.61 14.06 -4.45
N ARG A 74 -14.65 13.22 -4.58
CA ARG A 74 -15.18 12.82 -5.88
C ARG A 74 -15.75 14.02 -6.64
N ASN A 75 -16.55 14.86 -6.00
CA ASN A 75 -17.14 16.04 -6.64
C ASN A 75 -16.03 17.00 -7.09
N GLU A 76 -15.06 17.29 -6.22
CA GLU A 76 -13.87 18.10 -6.55
C GLU A 76 -13.11 17.52 -7.76
N ALA A 77 -12.85 16.21 -7.77
CA ALA A 77 -12.19 15.56 -8.91
C ALA A 77 -13.02 15.63 -10.20
N ARG A 78 -14.36 15.62 -10.12
CA ARG A 78 -15.23 15.76 -11.29
C ARG A 78 -15.28 17.19 -11.81
N GLU A 79 -15.23 18.19 -10.93
CA GLU A 79 -15.12 19.60 -11.30
C GLU A 79 -13.78 19.86 -12.02
N MET A 80 -12.68 19.31 -11.52
CA MET A 80 -11.39 19.36 -12.21
C MET A 80 -11.46 18.73 -13.61
N LEU A 81 -12.10 17.55 -13.73
CA LEU A 81 -12.28 16.90 -15.02
C LEU A 81 -13.13 17.73 -15.99
N ALA A 82 -14.16 18.43 -15.49
CA ALA A 82 -14.96 19.34 -16.29
C ALA A 82 -14.16 20.56 -16.76
N ALA A 83 -13.21 21.02 -15.94
CA ALA A 83 -12.24 22.06 -16.32
C ALA A 83 -11.08 21.54 -17.21
N GLY A 84 -11.10 20.26 -17.61
CA GLY A 84 -10.05 19.66 -18.44
C GLY A 84 -8.76 19.31 -17.68
N ILE A 85 -8.75 19.41 -16.35
CA ILE A 85 -7.61 19.13 -15.49
C ILE A 85 -7.66 17.67 -15.05
N ASP A 86 -6.57 16.90 -15.26
CA ASP A 86 -6.50 15.50 -14.81
C ASP A 86 -6.25 15.43 -13.27
N PRO A 87 -7.18 14.87 -12.47
CA PRO A 87 -7.05 14.81 -11.01
C PRO A 87 -5.89 13.92 -10.53
N SER A 88 -5.31 13.10 -11.41
CA SER A 88 -4.15 12.27 -11.07
C SER A 88 -2.89 13.10 -10.79
N GLU A 89 -2.71 14.21 -11.48
CA GLU A 89 -1.55 15.10 -11.33
C GLU A 89 -1.60 15.91 -10.02
N MET A 90 -2.78 16.35 -9.60
CA MET A 90 -2.96 17.07 -8.33
C MET A 90 -2.60 16.19 -7.13
N ARG A 91 -2.98 14.91 -7.19
CA ARG A 91 -2.68 13.96 -6.12
C ARG A 91 -1.19 13.61 -6.03
N ARG A 92 -0.47 13.68 -7.15
CA ARG A 92 1.00 13.54 -7.14
C ARG A 92 1.63 14.69 -6.35
N LYS A 93 1.10 15.91 -6.48
CA LYS A 93 1.55 17.09 -5.72
C LYS A 93 1.18 17.00 -4.24
N GLU A 94 -0.04 16.56 -3.89
CA GLU A 94 -0.43 16.33 -2.49
C GLU A 94 0.40 15.21 -1.83
N ARG A 95 0.68 14.12 -2.55
CA ARG A 95 1.60 13.07 -2.08
C ARG A 95 3.03 13.57 -1.94
N ALA A 96 3.48 14.52 -2.75
CA ALA A 96 4.79 15.13 -2.57
C ALA A 96 4.84 16.01 -1.30
N GLY A 97 3.76 16.71 -0.98
CA GLY A 97 3.63 17.49 0.26
C GLY A 97 3.47 16.66 1.53
N GLN A 98 2.76 15.52 1.46
CA GLN A 98 2.61 14.57 2.57
C GLN A 98 3.74 13.52 2.64
N GLY A 99 4.50 13.37 1.55
CA GLY A 99 5.60 12.42 1.39
C GLY A 99 6.93 12.90 1.99
N ALA A 100 7.00 14.15 2.48
CA ALA A 100 8.11 14.61 3.31
C ALA A 100 8.18 13.86 4.67
N GLY A 101 7.19 13.03 5.01
CA GLY A 101 7.19 12.16 6.20
C GLY A 101 7.47 10.66 5.92
N GLN A 102 7.54 10.23 4.65
CA GLN A 102 7.96 8.86 4.33
C GLN A 102 9.39 8.94 3.82
N GLU A 103 10.34 9.15 4.74
CA GLU A 103 11.75 8.90 4.50
C GLU A 103 11.87 7.61 3.67
N ARG A 104 12.57 7.68 2.53
CA ARG A 104 13.17 6.48 1.93
C ARG A 104 13.99 5.88 3.06
N ARG A 105 13.42 4.94 3.81
CA ARG A 105 14.10 4.25 4.89
C ARG A 105 15.22 3.49 4.22
N GLU A 106 16.41 4.04 4.29
CA GLU A 106 17.63 3.30 4.06
C GLU A 106 17.53 2.07 4.95
N VAL A 107 17.41 0.90 4.32
CA VAL A 107 17.33 -0.35 5.06
C VAL A 107 18.75 -0.65 5.51
N VAL A 108 19.17 0.00 6.59
CA VAL A 108 20.49 -0.22 7.18
C VAL A 108 20.47 -1.60 7.82
N MET A 109 21.21 -2.52 7.21
CA MET A 109 21.46 -3.85 7.77
C MET A 109 22.46 -3.68 8.91
N ARG A 110 22.04 -3.99 10.14
CA ARG A 110 22.93 -3.94 11.31
C ARG A 110 23.19 -5.35 11.82
N PHE A 111 24.47 -5.70 11.92
CA PHE A 111 24.95 -6.91 12.58
C PHE A 111 25.50 -6.56 13.95
N ALA A 112 25.25 -7.41 14.94
CA ALA A 112 25.86 -7.34 16.27
C ALA A 112 26.29 -8.75 16.68
N LEU A 113 27.49 -8.85 17.27
CA LEU A 113 28.01 -10.08 17.87
C LEU A 113 28.14 -9.83 19.37
N ASP A 114 27.53 -10.70 20.16
CA ASP A 114 27.65 -10.65 21.62
C ASP A 114 28.88 -11.45 22.09
N ASN A 115 29.28 -11.26 23.34
CA ASN A 115 30.48 -11.88 23.92
C ASN A 115 30.38 -13.42 24.02
N ASP A 116 29.16 -13.96 24.01
CA ASP A 116 28.87 -15.40 23.98
C ASP A 116 28.86 -15.97 22.54
N GLY A 117 29.15 -15.13 21.55
CA GLY A 117 29.18 -15.51 20.14
C GLY A 117 27.81 -15.48 19.45
N ALA A 118 26.74 -15.02 20.10
CA ALA A 118 25.45 -14.87 19.45
C ALA A 118 25.48 -13.77 18.38
N LEU A 119 24.94 -14.06 17.19
CA LEU A 119 24.85 -13.11 16.07
C LEU A 119 23.41 -12.61 15.93
N SER A 120 23.24 -11.29 16.02
CA SER A 120 21.98 -10.62 15.76
C SER A 120 22.03 -9.83 14.46
N LEU A 121 21.01 -10.03 13.61
CA LEU A 121 20.80 -9.31 12.37
C LEU A 121 19.49 -8.52 12.44
N ARG A 122 19.57 -7.20 12.26
CA ARG A 122 18.41 -6.31 12.20
C ARG A 122 18.22 -5.71 10.80
N LEU A 123 17.04 -5.94 10.23
CA LEU A 123 16.57 -5.35 8.97
C LEU A 123 15.31 -4.53 9.25
N GLY A 124 15.49 -3.25 9.60
CA GLY A 124 14.38 -2.41 10.06
C GLY A 124 13.74 -2.97 11.35
N LYS A 125 12.48 -3.40 11.26
CA LYS A 125 11.73 -3.99 12.40
C LYS A 125 11.90 -5.52 12.54
N ARG A 126 12.50 -6.18 11.54
CA ARG A 126 12.74 -7.62 11.60
C ARG A 126 14.08 -7.87 12.30
N CYS A 127 14.08 -8.78 13.27
CA CYS A 127 15.29 -9.26 13.95
C CYS A 127 15.39 -10.77 13.76
N MET A 128 16.59 -11.23 13.41
CA MET A 128 16.94 -12.65 13.40
C MET A 128 18.15 -12.81 14.32
N ASN A 129 18.06 -13.75 15.26
CA ASN A 129 19.09 -14.00 16.25
C ASN A 129 19.53 -15.45 16.10
N LEU A 130 20.85 -15.65 16.06
CA LEU A 130 21.48 -16.96 16.12
C LEU A 130 22.17 -17.07 17.47
N THR A 131 22.02 -18.22 18.11
CA THR A 131 22.81 -18.58 19.29
C THR A 131 24.29 -18.68 18.95
N GLY A 132 25.16 -18.74 19.96
CA GLY A 132 26.60 -18.92 19.73
C GLY A 132 26.95 -20.19 18.94
N ALA A 133 26.23 -21.29 19.19
CA ALA A 133 26.41 -22.55 18.47
C ALA A 133 25.99 -22.43 16.99
N GLU A 134 24.80 -21.88 16.72
CA GLU A 134 24.30 -21.66 15.36
C GLU A 134 25.19 -20.67 14.58
N THR A 135 25.76 -19.68 15.27
CA THR A 135 26.71 -18.73 14.68
C THR A 135 28.01 -19.43 14.27
N ALA A 136 28.49 -20.39 15.08
CA ALA A 136 29.66 -21.19 14.75
C ALA A 136 29.41 -22.10 13.53
N GLU A 137 28.23 -22.71 13.44
CA GLU A 137 27.82 -23.52 12.27
C GLU A 137 27.75 -22.67 11.00
N LEU A 138 27.12 -21.48 11.07
CA LEU A 138 27.07 -20.54 9.96
C LEU A 138 28.47 -20.13 9.50
N ARG A 139 29.38 -19.85 10.44
CA ARG A 139 30.77 -19.50 10.13
C ARG A 139 31.49 -20.65 9.42
N ALA A 140 31.36 -21.88 9.92
CA ALA A 140 31.96 -23.05 9.30
C ALA A 140 31.44 -23.25 7.86
N PHE A 141 30.13 -23.07 7.64
CA PHE A 141 29.53 -23.10 6.31
C PHE A 141 30.09 -22.01 5.38
N LEU A 142 30.19 -20.77 5.86
CA LEU A 142 30.71 -19.65 5.07
C LEU A 142 32.20 -19.82 4.74
N ASP A 143 33.00 -20.31 5.68
CA ASP A 143 34.43 -20.60 5.47
C ASP A 143 34.61 -21.73 4.45
N ALA A 144 33.78 -22.78 4.52
CA ALA A 144 33.77 -23.87 3.54
C ALA A 144 33.33 -23.42 2.13
N THR A 145 32.43 -22.45 2.03
CA THR A 145 31.92 -21.92 0.75
C THR A 145 32.77 -20.78 0.17
N ARG A 146 33.77 -20.30 0.92
CA ARG A 146 34.71 -19.24 0.50
C ARG A 146 35.57 -19.63 -0.71
N ALA A 147 35.64 -20.91 -1.06
CA ALA A 147 36.35 -21.43 -2.24
C ALA A 147 35.57 -21.29 -3.57
N VAL A 148 34.31 -20.80 -3.56
CA VAL A 148 33.40 -20.86 -4.73
C VAL A 148 33.21 -19.51 -5.44
N ILE A 149 33.70 -18.39 -4.89
CA ILE A 149 33.55 -17.06 -5.53
C ILE A 149 34.85 -16.67 -6.24
N PRO A 150 34.89 -16.64 -7.59
CA PRO A 150 36.06 -16.15 -8.32
C PRO A 150 36.26 -14.67 -7.99
N ARG A 151 37.49 -14.29 -7.61
CA ARG A 151 37.89 -12.89 -7.50
C ARG A 151 37.96 -12.31 -8.91
N GLY A 152 36.92 -11.56 -9.30
CA GLY A 152 36.87 -10.72 -10.50
C GLY A 152 36.66 -9.28 -10.11
#